data_AF-A0A2J8N2B3-F1
#
_entry.id   AF-A0A2J8N2B3-F1
#
_cell.length_a   1.000
_cell.length_b   1.000
_cell.length_c   1.000
_cell.angle_alpha   90.00
_cell.angle_beta   90.00
_cell.angle_gamma   90.00
#
_symmetry.space_group_name_H-M   'P 1'
#
loop_
_entity.id
_entity.type
_entity.pdbx_description
1 polymer ?
#
loop_
_entity_poly.entity_id
_entity_poly.type
_entity_poly.pdbx_seq_one_letter_code
_entity_poly.pdbx_strand_id
1 'polypeptide(L)' 'ILYYVYMGLLAVFCTNAINILAGINGLEAGQSLVISASIIVFNLVELEGDCRDDHVFSLYFMIPFFFTTLGLLYHN' A
#
# COMPACT_ATOMS: atom_id res chain seq x y z
N ILE A 1 20.19 -14.86 -3.00
CA ILE A 1 20.84 -13.58 -3.42
C ILE A 1 20.02 -12.91 -4.52
N LEU A 2 19.81 -13.53 -5.68
CA LEU A 2 19.03 -12.92 -6.78
C LEU A 2 17.60 -12.52 -6.41
N TYR A 3 16.85 -13.36 -5.67
CA TYR A 3 15.50 -13.03 -5.18
C TYR A 3 15.47 -11.77 -4.29
N TYR A 4 16.42 -11.63 -3.36
CA TYR A 4 16.50 -10.45 -2.50
C TYR A 4 16.89 -9.19 -3.27
N VAL A 5 17.78 -9.31 -4.27
CA VAL A 5 18.09 -8.20 -5.18
C VAL A 5 16.85 -7.79 -5.97
N TYR A 6 16.08 -8.74 -6.48
CA TYR A 6 14.81 -8.48 -7.16
C TYR A 6 13.82 -7.75 -6.25
N MET A 7 13.62 -8.20 -5.01
CA MET A 7 12.74 -7.52 -4.04
C MET A 7 13.21 -6.10 -3.74
N GLY A 8 14.53 -5.86 -3.67
CA GLY A 8 15.09 -4.53 -3.52
C GLY A 8 14.80 -3.62 -4.72
N LEU A 9 14.98 -4.13 -5.94
CA LEU A 9 14.65 -3.40 -7.17
C LEU A 9 13.14 -3.12 -7.29
N LEU A 10 12.29 -4.07 -6.89
CA LEU A 10 10.83 -3.90 -6.89
C LEU A 10 10.42 -2.77 -5.93
N ALA A 11 10.97 -2.75 -4.72
CA ALA A 11 10.69 -1.69 -3.75
C ALA A 11 11.09 -0.30 -4.28
N VAL A 12 12.26 -0.19 -4.92
CA VAL A 12 12.72 1.06 -5.57
C VAL A 12 11.80 1.43 -6.73
N PHE A 13 11.39 0.47 -7.55
CA PHE A 13 10.48 0.72 -8.67
C PHE A 13 9.13 1.25 -8.19
N CYS A 14 8.53 0.63 -7.16
CA CYS A 14 7.23 1.03 -6.63
C CYS A 14 7.22 2.47 -6.11
N THR A 15 8.25 2.91 -5.39
CA THR A 15 8.33 4.30 -4.89
C THR A 15 8.51 5.30 -6.03
N ASN A 16 9.32 4.96 -7.04
CA ASN A 16 9.47 5.80 -8.23
C ASN A 16 8.19 5.85 -9.07
N ALA A 17 7.42 4.76 -9.16
CA ALA A 17 6.19 4.70 -9.95
C ALA A 17 5.10 5.65 -9.43
N ILE A 18 4.96 5.77 -8.10
CA ILE A 18 4.06 6.76 -7.49
C ILE A 18 4.61 8.18 -7.72
N ASN A 19 5.92 8.35 -7.52
CA ASN A 19 6.57 9.67 -7.56
C ASN A 19 6.70 10.29 -8.97
N ILE A 20 6.59 9.53 -10.06
CA ILE A 20 6.60 10.10 -11.43
C ILE A 20 5.41 11.05 -11.67
N LEU A 21 4.31 10.83 -10.96
CA LEU A 21 3.09 11.63 -11.05
C LEU A 21 2.98 12.65 -9.91
N ALA A 22 4.05 12.76 -9.10
CA ALA A 22 4.15 13.75 -8.05
C ALA A 22 4.16 15.16 -8.64
N GLY A 23 3.25 16.01 -8.16
CA GLY A 23 3.06 17.37 -8.68
C GLY A 23 1.67 17.61 -9.30
N ILE A 24 0.87 16.58 -9.53
CA ILE A 24 -0.58 16.74 -9.75
C ILE A 24 -1.28 16.62 -8.40
N ASN A 25 -2.08 17.63 -8.07
CA ASN A 25 -2.70 17.75 -6.75
C ASN A 25 -3.52 16.50 -6.39
N GLY A 26 -3.23 15.92 -5.23
CA GLY A 26 -3.92 14.73 -4.70
C GLY A 26 -3.71 13.41 -5.45
N LEU A 27 -2.99 13.36 -6.58
CA LEU A 27 -2.90 12.16 -7.41
C LEU A 27 -2.11 11.02 -6.72
N GLU A 28 -0.99 11.34 -6.09
CA GLU A 28 -0.22 10.37 -5.30
C GLU A 28 -1.04 9.78 -4.14
N ALA A 29 -1.80 10.64 -3.45
CA ALA A 29 -2.69 10.23 -2.37
C ALA A 29 -3.81 9.34 -2.90
N GLY A 30 -4.38 9.66 -4.07
CA GLY A 30 -5.38 8.82 -4.74
C GLY A 30 -4.85 7.44 -5.12
N GLN A 31 -3.65 7.36 -5.71
CA GLN A 31 -3.00 6.08 -6.03
C GLN A 31 -2.76 5.25 -4.76
N SER A 32 -2.20 5.87 -3.73
CA SER A 32 -1.93 5.24 -2.43
C SER A 32 -3.21 4.72 -1.77
N LEU A 33 -4.32 5.45 -1.91
CA LEU A 33 -5.62 5.07 -1.36
C LEU A 33 -6.21 3.83 -2.05
N VAL A 34 -6.13 3.75 -3.37
CA VAL A 34 -6.61 2.58 -4.15
C VAL A 34 -5.76 1.34 -3.85
N ILE A 35 -4.44 1.50 -3.76
CA ILE A 35 -3.52 0.40 -3.44
C ILE A 35 -3.78 -0.14 -2.04
N SER A 36 -3.89 0.73 -1.04
CA SER A 36 -4.14 0.31 0.34
C SER A 36 -5.52 -0.33 0.53
N ALA A 37 -6.57 0.17 -0.14
CA ALA A 37 -7.87 -0.50 -0.16
C ALA A 37 -7.78 -1.93 -0.69
N SER A 38 -7.03 -2.13 -1.79
CA SER A 38 -6.85 -3.45 -2.40
C SER A 38 -6.14 -4.42 -1.46
N ILE A 39 -5.11 -3.96 -0.74
CA ILE A 39 -4.38 -4.77 0.24
C ILE A 39 -5.25 -5.11 1.45
N ILE A 40 -6.06 -4.16 1.95
CA ILE A 40 -7.01 -4.43 3.03
C ILE A 40 -8.00 -5.53 2.63
N VAL A 41 -8.61 -5.41 1.45
CA VAL A 41 -9.54 -6.43 0.93
C VAL A 41 -8.85 -7.78 0.81
N PHE A 42 -7.64 -7.83 0.26
CA PHE A 42 -6.87 -9.06 0.15
C PHE A 42 -6.60 -9.71 1.52
N ASN A 43 -6.11 -8.93 2.50
CA ASN A 43 -5.83 -9.45 3.84
C ASN A 43 -7.10 -9.93 4.57
N LEU A 44 -8.26 -9.28 4.33
CA LEU A 44 -9.53 -9.71 4.92
C LEU A 44 -10.01 -11.04 4.33
N VAL A 45 -9.79 -11.29 3.04
CA VAL A 45 -10.14 -12.56 2.38
C VAL A 45 -9.25 -13.70 2.87
N GLU A 46 -7.95 -13.45 3.06
CA GLU A 46 -6.98 -14.47 3.50
C GLU A 46 -6.93 -14.67 5.03
N LEU A 47 -7.82 -14.05 5.80
CA LEU A 47 -7.80 -14.11 7.26
C LEU A 47 -8.07 -15.53 7.83
N GLU A 48 -8.74 -16.38 7.04
CA GLU A 48 -9.01 -17.79 7.36
C GLU A 48 -7.92 -18.73 6.82
N GLY A 49 -6.89 -18.21 6.16
CA GLY A 49 -5.77 -18.96 5.60
C GLY A 49 -4.71 -19.34 6.63
N ASP A 50 -3.68 -20.05 6.15
CA ASP A 50 -2.59 -20.61 6.97
C ASP A 50 -1.70 -19.51 7.61
N CYS A 51 -1.62 -18.34 6.97
CA CYS A 51 -0.78 -17.20 7.38
C CYS A 51 -1.57 -16.08 8.08
N ARG A 52 -2.60 -16.42 8.85
CA ARG A 52 -3.50 -15.44 9.49
C ARG A 52 -2.76 -14.34 10.27
N ASP A 53 -1.74 -14.69 11.06
CA ASP A 53 -1.03 -13.72 11.90
C ASP A 53 -0.31 -12.65 11.05
N ASP A 54 0.23 -13.02 9.89
CA ASP A 54 0.87 -12.09 8.96
C ASP A 54 -0.15 -11.14 8.31
N HIS A 55 -1.32 -11.65 7.93
CA HIS A 55 -2.41 -10.82 7.39
C HIS A 55 -2.97 -9.86 8.44
N VAL A 56 -3.12 -10.29 9.69
CA VAL A 56 -3.52 -9.42 10.81
C VAL A 56 -2.47 -8.35 11.07
N PHE A 57 -1.18 -8.70 11.07
CA PHE A 57 -0.09 -7.73 11.19
C PHE A 57 -0.14 -6.68 10.08
N SER A 58 -0.32 -7.12 8.82
CA SER A 58 -0.46 -6.22 7.67
C SER A 58 -1.65 -5.26 7.83
N LEU A 59 -2.80 -5.73 8.31
CA LEU A 59 -3.98 -4.90 8.56
C LEU A 59 -3.74 -3.80 9.60
N TYR A 60 -2.91 -4.04 10.64
CA TYR A 60 -2.58 -3.01 11.63
C TYR A 60 -1.88 -1.79 11.02
N PHE A 61 -1.15 -1.94 9.91
CA PHE A 61 -0.54 -0.80 9.20
C PHE A 61 -1.44 -0.23 8.12
N MET A 62 -2.10 -1.11 7.35
CA MET A 62 -2.86 -0.69 6.17
C MET A 62 -4.12 0.09 6.53
N ILE A 63 -4.81 -0.25 7.62
CA ILE A 63 -6.03 0.45 8.05
C ILE A 63 -5.72 1.92 8.44
N PRO A 64 -4.75 2.20 9.35
CA PRO A 64 -4.38 3.59 9.64
C PRO A 64 -3.88 4.34 8.41
N PHE A 65 -3.06 3.71 7.56
CA PHE A 65 -2.56 4.31 6.33
C PHE A 65 -3.70 4.73 5.40
N PHE A 66 -4.69 3.86 5.19
CA PHE A 66 -5.85 4.18 4.35
C PHE A 66 -6.61 5.42 4.85
N PHE A 67 -6.91 5.49 6.15
CA PHE A 67 -7.69 6.61 6.71
C PHE A 67 -6.90 7.92 6.77
N THR A 68 -5.59 7.89 7.06
CA THR A 68 -4.77 9.10 7.02
C THR A 68 -4.59 9.61 5.60
N THR A 69 -4.39 8.72 4.62
CA THR A 69 -4.35 9.08 3.20
C THR A 69 -5.70 9.59 2.70
N LEU A 70 -6.83 9.06 3.19
CA LEU A 70 -8.16 9.59 2.87
C LEU A 70 -8.34 11.01 3.38
N GLY A 71 -7.93 11.28 4.62
CA GLY A 71 -7.95 12.63 5.19
C GLY A 71 -7.04 13.60 4.42
N LEU A 72 -5.86 13.14 4.00
CA LEU A 72 -4.95 13.90 3.15
C LEU A 72 -5.57 14.20 1.78
N LEU A 73 -6.16 13.20 1.12
CA LEU A 73 -6.81 13.36 -0.19
C LEU A 73 -7.99 14.32 -0.14
N TYR A 74 -8.73 14.37 0.97
CA TYR A 74 -9.84 15.31 1.12
C TYR A 74 -9.38 16.78 1.19
N HIS A 75 -8.17 17.04 1.68
CA HIS A 75 -7.62 18.40 1.84
C HIS A 75 -6.65 18.82 0.73
N ASN A 76 -6.30 17.91 -0.18
CA ASN A 76 -5.52 18.20 -1.39
C ASN A 76 -6.46 18.43 -2.56
#